data_AF-V5BCV3-F1
#
_entry.id   AF-V5BCV3-F1
#
_cell.length_a   1.000
_cell.length_b   1.000
_cell.length_c   1.000
_cell.angle_alpha   90.00
_cell.angle_beta   90.00
_cell.angle_gamma   90.00
#
_symmetry.space_group_name_H-M   'P 1'
#
loop_
_entity.id
_entity.type
_entity.pdbx_description
1 polymer ?
#
loop_
_entity_poly.entity_id
_entity_poly.type
_entity_poly.pdbx_seq_one_letter_code
_entity_poly.pdbx_strand_id
1 'polypeptide(L)'
;MTRYGLMSVSYDSVRAARDAGLRHENRWMGHVWLSANVLMLHALRTKYIDILGDPAGELFKRLRLCMLEISGGSPMMQEAYNPVTGAAESTVSLVGYRAMLLGLLEDSR
;
A
#
# COMPACT_ATOMS: atom_id res chain seq x y z
N MET A 1 4.88 -6.01 -6.96
CA MET A 1 4.78 -4.77 -6.15
C MET A 1 5.26 -3.61 -7.02
N THR A 2 4.67 -2.43 -6.91
CA THR A 2 5.15 -1.23 -7.62
C THR A 2 6.25 -0.54 -6.82
N ARG A 3 6.81 0.54 -7.34
CA ARG A 3 7.75 1.40 -6.59
C ARG A 3 7.10 2.06 -5.38
N TYR A 4 5.77 2.21 -5.40
CA TYR A 4 5.01 2.98 -4.41
C TYR A 4 4.20 2.09 -3.46
N GLY A 5 4.16 0.77 -3.67
CA GLY A 5 3.47 -0.17 -2.79
C GLY A 5 2.79 -1.33 -3.54
N LEU A 6 1.93 -2.05 -2.84
CA LEU A 6 1.03 -3.04 -3.41
C LEU A 6 -0.22 -2.34 -3.96
N MET A 7 -0.55 -2.70 -5.19
CA MET A 7 -1.81 -2.28 -5.82
C MET A 7 -2.96 -3.03 -5.17
N SER A 8 -4.09 -2.36 -5.04
CA SER A 8 -5.37 -2.96 -4.65
C SER A 8 -5.79 -4.13 -5.54
N VAL A 9 -5.43 -4.06 -6.83
CA VAL A 9 -5.73 -5.07 -7.86
C VAL A 9 -4.55 -5.19 -8.81
N SER A 10 -4.26 -6.41 -9.29
CA SER A 10 -3.15 -6.66 -10.22
C SER A 10 -3.33 -5.94 -11.57
N TYR A 11 -2.23 -5.60 -12.26
CA TYR A 11 -2.30 -5.03 -13.61
C TYR A 11 -3.05 -5.93 -14.59
N ASP A 12 -2.91 -7.25 -14.47
CA ASP A 12 -3.61 -8.21 -15.32
C ASP A 12 -5.12 -8.13 -15.14
N SER A 13 -5.58 -8.03 -13.89
CA SER A 13 -6.99 -7.87 -13.58
C SER A 13 -7.53 -6.51 -14.05
N VAL A 14 -6.75 -5.43 -13.92
CA VAL A 14 -7.12 -4.10 -14.45
C VAL A 14 -7.26 -4.13 -15.97
N ARG A 15 -6.32 -4.78 -16.66
CA ARG A 15 -6.35 -4.96 -18.12
C ARG A 15 -7.56 -5.78 -18.54
N ALA A 16 -7.78 -6.94 -17.91
CA ALA A 16 -8.92 -7.80 -18.22
C ALA A 16 -10.27 -7.08 -18.01
N ALA A 17 -10.39 -6.28 -16.96
CA ALA A 17 -11.60 -5.49 -16.71
C ALA A 17 -11.84 -4.41 -17.77
N ARG A 18 -10.77 -3.77 -18.26
CA ARG A 18 -10.84 -2.81 -19.37
C ARG A 18 -11.24 -3.50 -20.68
N ASP A 19 -10.64 -4.63 -20.99
CA ASP A 19 -10.91 -5.40 -22.20
C ASP A 19 -12.36 -5.93 -22.22
N ALA A 20 -12.90 -6.26 -21.05
CA ALA A 20 -14.30 -6.65 -20.87
C ALA A 20 -15.30 -5.47 -20.93
N GLY A 21 -14.83 -4.23 -21.13
CA GLY A 21 -15.69 -3.05 -21.23
C GLY A 21 -16.41 -2.68 -19.93
N LEU A 22 -15.96 -3.21 -18.79
CA LEU A 22 -16.55 -2.90 -17.49
C LEU A 22 -16.24 -1.43 -17.16
N ARG A 23 -17.30 -0.63 -16.96
CA ARG A 23 -17.20 0.75 -16.48
C ARG A 23 -17.29 0.72 -14.96
N HIS A 24 -16.23 1.14 -14.31
CA HIS A 24 -16.16 1.23 -12.86
C HIS A 24 -15.50 2.57 -12.54
N GLU A 25 -16.08 3.31 -11.60
CA GLU A 25 -15.50 4.53 -11.04
C GLU A 25 -14.37 4.13 -10.09
N ASN A 26 -13.19 3.87 -10.68
CA ASN A 26 -12.35 2.77 -10.25
C ASN A 26 -11.26 3.12 -9.21
N ARG A 27 -11.61 3.81 -8.13
CA ARG A 27 -10.62 4.17 -7.11
C ARG A 27 -9.95 2.94 -6.45
N TRP A 28 -10.67 1.82 -6.34
CA TRP A 28 -10.13 0.57 -5.78
C TRP A 28 -9.55 -0.40 -6.81
N MET A 29 -9.46 -0.02 -8.08
CA MET A 29 -8.66 -0.80 -9.03
C MET A 29 -7.37 -0.12 -9.36
N GLY A 30 -6.30 -0.83 -9.03
CA GLY A 30 -4.95 -0.52 -9.45
C GLY A 30 -4.26 0.55 -8.60
N HIS A 31 -4.98 1.35 -7.84
CA HIS A 31 -4.38 2.32 -6.92
C HIS A 31 -3.68 1.63 -5.76
N VAL A 32 -2.64 2.26 -5.24
CA VAL A 32 -1.97 1.87 -4.00
C VAL A 32 -2.75 2.48 -2.85
N TRP A 33 -3.45 1.63 -2.09
CA TRP A 33 -4.18 2.05 -0.90
C TRP A 33 -3.33 1.84 0.34
N LEU A 34 -3.09 2.92 1.07
CA LEU A 34 -2.19 2.89 2.21
C LEU A 34 -2.67 1.91 3.29
N SER A 35 -3.98 1.92 3.59
CA SER A 35 -4.58 1.04 4.60
C SER A 35 -4.35 -0.44 4.31
N ALA A 36 -4.56 -0.87 3.06
CA ALA A 36 -4.32 -2.25 2.64
C ALA A 36 -2.84 -2.65 2.76
N ASN A 37 -1.93 -1.72 2.43
CA ASN A 37 -0.50 -1.95 2.53
C ASN A 37 -0.02 -2.03 3.98
N VAL A 38 -0.56 -1.21 4.89
CA VAL A 38 -0.27 -1.28 6.32
C VAL A 38 -0.77 -2.59 6.93
N LEU A 39 -1.97 -3.04 6.57
CA LEU A 39 -2.48 -4.34 7.01
C LEU A 39 -1.59 -5.49 6.51
N MET A 40 -1.09 -5.41 5.28
CA MET A 40 -0.14 -6.39 4.76
C MET A 40 1.18 -6.35 5.52
N LEU A 41 1.73 -5.17 5.83
CA LEU A 41 2.94 -5.05 6.66
C LEU A 41 2.75 -5.67 8.04
N HIS A 42 1.59 -5.44 8.67
CA HIS A 42 1.24 -6.08 9.93
C HIS A 42 1.20 -7.60 9.78
N ALA A 43 0.50 -8.14 8.78
CA ALA A 43 0.39 -9.57 8.55
C ALA A 43 1.72 -10.25 8.20
N LEU A 44 2.58 -9.59 7.42
CA LEU A 44 3.93 -10.06 7.12
C LEU A 44 4.72 -10.21 8.41
N ARG A 45 4.72 -9.17 9.25
CA ARG A 45 5.44 -9.16 10.52
C ARG A 45 4.92 -10.18 11.53
N THR A 46 3.61 -10.28 11.73
CA THR A 46 3.03 -11.09 12.82
C THR A 46 2.81 -12.55 12.48
N LYS A 47 2.90 -12.92 11.20
CA LYS A 47 2.55 -14.27 10.75
C LYS A 47 3.46 -14.81 9.66
N TYR A 48 3.65 -14.05 8.57
CA TYR A 48 4.22 -14.66 7.36
C TYR A 48 5.75 -14.69 7.34
N ILE A 49 6.46 -13.84 8.08
CA ILE A 49 7.92 -13.95 8.22
C ILE A 49 8.28 -15.29 8.86
N ASP A 50 7.61 -15.68 9.94
CA ASP A 50 7.88 -16.94 10.62
C ASP A 50 7.53 -18.17 9.78
N ILE A 51 6.50 -18.07 8.93
CA ILE A 51 6.04 -19.17 8.07
C ILE A 51 6.87 -19.29 6.78
N LEU A 52 7.21 -18.17 6.16
CA LEU A 52 7.79 -18.12 4.82
C LEU A 52 9.28 -17.75 4.82
N GLY A 53 9.82 -17.27 5.94
CA GLY A 53 11.23 -16.92 6.11
C GLY A 53 11.65 -15.66 5.34
N ASP A 54 12.91 -15.67 4.86
CA ASP A 54 13.57 -14.54 4.22
C ASP A 54 12.77 -13.85 3.10
N PRO A 55 12.06 -14.56 2.19
CA PRO A 55 11.24 -13.92 1.16
C PRO A 55 10.18 -12.96 1.73
N ALA A 56 9.51 -13.33 2.82
CA ALA A 56 8.52 -12.47 3.47
C ALA A 56 9.20 -11.33 4.24
N GLY A 57 10.37 -11.58 4.83
CA GLY A 57 11.18 -10.54 5.48
C GLY A 57 11.65 -9.47 4.50
N GLU A 58 12.11 -9.87 3.32
CA GLU A 58 12.53 -8.93 2.26
C GLU A 58 11.34 -8.17 1.68
N LEU A 59 10.19 -8.82 1.48
CA LEU A 59 8.97 -8.13 1.08
C LEU A 59 8.55 -7.09 2.12
N PHE A 60 8.60 -7.43 3.41
CA PHE A 60 8.29 -6.52 4.50
C PHE A 60 9.19 -5.28 4.48
N LYS A 61 10.52 -5.46 4.41
CA LYS A 61 11.48 -4.35 4.36
C LYS A 61 11.23 -3.43 3.17
N ARG A 62 11.07 -4.00 1.97
CA ARG A 62 10.84 -3.23 0.74
C ARG A 62 9.51 -2.48 0.79
N LEU A 63 8.45 -3.14 1.24
CA LEU A 63 7.14 -2.51 1.33
C LEU A 63 7.13 -1.38 2.38
N ARG A 64 7.78 -1.58 3.53
CA ARG A 64 7.90 -0.56 4.57
C ARG A 64 8.63 0.68 4.06
N LEU A 65 9.73 0.50 3.34
CA LEU A 65 10.46 1.61 2.70
C LEU A 65 9.56 2.37 1.72
N CYS A 66 8.87 1.67 0.81
CA CYS A 66 7.92 2.31 -0.11
C CYS A 66 6.88 3.16 0.65
N MET A 67 6.26 2.60 1.69
CA MET A 67 5.24 3.32 2.47
C MET A 67 5.80 4.56 3.16
N LEU A 68 7.01 4.50 3.72
CA LEU A 68 7.67 5.65 4.34
C LEU A 68 8.01 6.74 3.31
N GLU A 69 8.45 6.36 2.11
CA GLU A 69 8.76 7.31 1.03
C GLU A 69 7.52 8.06 0.55
N ILE A 70 6.39 7.36 0.31
CA ILE A 70 5.18 8.03 -0.20
C ILE A 70 4.48 8.88 0.87
N SER A 71 4.69 8.55 2.14
CA SER A 71 4.08 9.25 3.27
C SER A 71 4.91 10.40 3.83
N GLY A 72 6.24 10.28 3.81
CA GLY A 72 7.17 11.21 4.48
C GLY A 72 7.25 12.61 3.88
N GLY A 73 6.63 12.86 2.72
CA GLY A 73 6.68 14.14 2.02
C GLY A 73 5.59 15.15 2.40
N SER A 74 4.57 14.77 3.20
CA SER A 74 3.41 15.64 3.44
C SER A 74 2.90 15.63 4.88
N PRO A 75 2.59 16.81 5.49
CA PRO A 75 1.92 16.89 6.79
C PRO A 75 0.47 16.37 6.76
N MET A 76 -0.07 16.14 5.56
CA MET A 76 -1.39 15.59 5.28
C MET A 76 -1.24 14.38 4.37
N MET A 77 -1.43 13.18 4.91
CA MET A 77 -1.27 11.94 4.16
C MET A 77 -2.56 11.59 3.42
N GLN A 78 -2.38 11.03 2.23
CA GLN A 78 -3.43 10.70 1.30
C GLN A 78 -3.74 9.20 1.43
N GLU A 79 -4.97 8.80 1.16
CA GLU A 79 -5.42 7.40 1.32
C GLU A 79 -5.02 6.51 0.15
N ALA A 80 -4.98 7.08 -1.05
CA ALA A 80 -4.65 6.37 -2.27
C ALA A 80 -3.67 7.14 -3.16
N TYR A 81 -2.76 6.38 -3.77
CA TYR A 81 -1.69 6.88 -4.61
C TYR A 81 -1.69 6.18 -5.96
N ASN A 82 -1.28 6.92 -6.99
CA ASN A 82 -1.08 6.39 -8.32
C ASN A 82 0.05 5.34 -8.32
N PRO A 83 -0.16 4.14 -8.87
CA PRO A 83 0.82 3.06 -8.84
C PRO A 83 2.04 3.28 -9.76
N VAL A 84 1.96 4.25 -10.68
CA VAL A 84 2.99 4.57 -11.69
C VAL A 84 3.74 5.85 -11.34
N THR A 85 3.05 6.88 -10.85
CA THR A 85 3.65 8.20 -10.59
C THR A 85 3.85 8.48 -9.10
N GLY A 86 3.17 7.75 -8.22
CA GLY A 86 3.14 8.04 -6.78
C GLY A 86 2.35 9.30 -6.43
N ALA A 87 1.67 9.93 -7.40
CA ALA A 87 0.84 11.10 -7.15
C ALA A 87 -0.35 10.73 -6.26
N ALA A 88 -0.75 11.65 -5.37
CA ALA A 88 -1.95 11.48 -4.58
C ALA A 88 -3.21 11.63 -5.44
N GLU A 89 -4.14 10.68 -5.33
CA GLU A 89 -5.37 10.64 -6.13
C GLU A 89 -6.64 10.56 -5.25
N SER A 90 -6.50 10.71 -3.93
CA SER A 90 -7.60 10.67 -2.96
C SER A 90 -7.72 11.97 -2.15
N THR A 91 -8.70 11.96 -1.26
CA THR A 91 -8.84 12.94 -0.16
C THR A 91 -7.82 12.66 0.95
N VAL A 92 -7.52 13.72 1.71
CA VAL A 92 -6.65 13.66 2.90
C VAL A 92 -7.35 12.90 4.02
N SER A 93 -6.63 12.01 4.70
CA SER A 93 -7.14 11.33 5.91
C SER A 93 -6.32 11.71 7.13
N LEU A 94 -6.90 12.58 7.97
CA LEU A 94 -6.25 13.10 9.18
C LEU A 94 -6.13 12.06 10.31
N VAL A 95 -7.09 11.14 10.42
CA VAL A 95 -7.15 10.13 11.50
C VAL A 95 -6.39 8.86 11.12
N GLY A 96 -6.49 8.42 9.86
CA GLY A 96 -5.73 7.28 9.35
C GLY A 96 -4.23 7.51 9.46
N TYR A 97 -3.77 8.73 9.16
CA TYR A 97 -2.37 9.15 9.23
C TYR A 97 -1.66 8.80 10.54
N ARG A 98 -2.26 9.18 11.68
CA ARG A 98 -1.62 9.02 13.00
C ARG A 98 -1.59 7.57 13.47
N ALA A 99 -2.67 6.82 13.24
CA ALA A 99 -2.73 5.41 13.57
C ALA A 99 -1.76 4.58 12.71
N MET A 100 -1.60 4.94 11.43
CA MET A 100 -0.70 4.25 10.50
C MET A 100 0.78 4.56 10.76
N LEU A 101 1.13 5.80 11.11
CA LEU A 101 2.50 6.13 11.53
C LEU A 101 2.91 5.39 12.80
N LEU A 102 2.01 5.28 13.79
CA LEU A 102 2.27 4.50 15.01
C LEU A 102 2.54 3.03 14.67
N GLY A 103 1.75 2.41 13.78
CA GLY A 103 1.96 1.02 13.37
C GLY A 103 3.23 0.78 12.53
N LEU A 104 3.72 1.79 11.79
CA LEU A 104 4.96 1.71 10.98
C LEU A 104 6.24 2.03 11.77
N LEU A 105 6.12 2.84 12.82
CA LEU A 105 7.22 3.32 13.67
C LEU A 105 7.35 2.54 14.98
N GLU A 106 6.33 1.81 15.42
CA GLU A 106 6.47 0.91 16.56
C GLU A 106 7.41 -0.24 16.22
N ASP A 107 8.62 -0.19 16.80
CA ASP A 107 9.46 -1.37 17.05
C ASP A 107 8.74 -2.26 18.08
N SER A 108 7.78 -3.04 17.62
CA SER A 108 7.10 -4.03 18.45
C SER A 108 7.84 -5.36 18.37
N ARG A 109 8.80 -5.52 19.30
CA ARG A 109 9.53 -6.73 19.74
C ARG A 109 10.47 -7.42 18.76
#